data_AF-A0A3N2RKH5-F1
#
_entry.id   AF-A0A3N2RKH5-F1
#
_cell.length_a   1.000
_cell.length_b   1.000
_cell.length_c   1.000
_cell.angle_alpha   90.00
_cell.angle_beta   90.00
_cell.angle_gamma   90.00
#
_symmetry.space_group_name_H-M   'P 1'
#
loop_
_entity.id
_entity.type
_entity.pdbx_description
1 polymer ?
#
loop_
_entity_poly.entity_id
_entity_poly.type
_entity_poly.pdbx_seq_one_letter_code
_entity_poly.pdbx_strand_id
1 'polypeptide(L)'
;MAMGLFTWAKPKGNLFESNSTMQCCLCGSPDDLTGEHKIKASAIRELFSGPMVIGAFDGESRPRFAQSAKSKAFHFRARLCGTCNSSRTSAADLEFTEFDKLARERMEAGLDPGDVFKEPRYTVGGEPYLNLFRYFAKVLACQIAQEDGPRILPVTEFAIGKSDFNPVLLAMDLDPAFLAFSQVLGSQEFAAHGGLAMQLSRLTGLVHCLFSTLTHGKLRYTFSIEFDFRVGLALQRFDPVFHERCVAAHREAVAAKDSG
;
A
#
# COMPACT_ATOMS: atom_id res chain seq x y z
N MET A 1 -20.19 -1.09 -0.04
CA MET A 1 -19.48 -1.57 1.17
C MET A 1 -19.83 -0.67 2.33
N ALA A 2 -20.25 -1.23 3.47
CA ALA A 2 -20.58 -0.45 4.65
C ALA A 2 -19.31 0.18 5.25
N MET A 3 -19.30 1.52 5.40
CA MET A 3 -18.26 2.25 6.13
C MET A 3 -18.41 1.94 7.62
N GLY A 4 -17.78 0.85 8.07
CA GLY A 4 -17.61 0.58 9.49
C GLY A 4 -16.54 1.51 10.04
N LEU A 5 -16.92 2.46 10.88
CA LEU A 5 -15.97 3.20 11.72
C LEU A 5 -15.21 2.19 12.59
N PHE A 6 -13.97 1.88 12.22
CA PHE A 6 -13.09 1.04 13.03
C PHE A 6 -12.67 1.83 14.27
N THR A 7 -13.26 1.51 15.41
CA THR A 7 -12.78 2.04 16.69
C THR A 7 -11.50 1.30 17.05
N TRP A 8 -10.37 2.01 17.03
CA TRP A 8 -9.11 1.51 17.54
C TRP A 8 -9.30 1.24 19.04
N ALA A 9 -9.37 -0.04 19.42
CA ALA A 9 -9.35 -0.40 20.84
C ALA A 9 -8.08 0.20 21.46
N LYS A 10 -8.20 0.83 22.64
CA LYS A 10 -7.08 1.48 23.34
C LYS A 10 -5.87 0.54 23.37
N PRO A 11 -4.80 0.80 22.60
CA PRO A 11 -3.62 -0.03 22.70
C PRO A 11 -3.00 0.21 24.08
N LYS A 12 -2.65 -0.87 24.78
CA LYS A 12 -1.72 -0.78 25.92
C LYS A 12 -0.32 -0.63 25.33
N GLY A 13 0.07 0.58 24.96
CA GLY A 13 1.38 0.87 24.36
C GLY A 13 1.41 2.16 23.55
N ASN A 14 2.60 2.54 23.07
CA ASN A 14 2.76 3.63 22.12
C ASN A 14 2.08 3.25 20.79
N LEU A 15 1.32 4.16 20.17
CA LEU A 15 0.71 3.92 18.84
C LEU A 15 1.74 3.96 17.70
N PHE A 16 2.83 4.68 17.94
CA PHE A 16 3.85 4.99 16.96
C PHE A 16 5.24 4.71 17.55
N GLU A 17 6.16 4.30 16.69
CA GLU A 17 7.59 4.30 16.96
C GLU A 17 8.34 5.03 15.85
N SER A 18 9.48 5.64 16.20
CA SER A 18 10.34 6.28 15.21
C SER A 18 10.81 5.28 14.16
N ASN A 19 10.83 5.72 12.91
CA ASN A 19 11.40 4.97 11.79
C ASN A 19 12.73 5.60 11.33
N SER A 20 13.61 4.80 10.75
CA SER A 20 14.83 5.31 10.09
C SER A 20 15.28 4.37 8.98
N THR A 21 16.07 4.89 8.03
CA THR A 21 16.66 4.09 6.94
C THR A 21 17.68 3.05 7.42
N MET A 22 18.12 3.16 8.69
CA MET A 22 19.07 2.25 9.35
C MET A 22 18.35 1.17 10.19
N GLN A 23 17.03 1.03 10.03
CA GLN A 23 16.23 0.05 10.73
C GLN A 23 15.19 -0.58 9.80
N CYS A 24 14.74 -1.77 10.16
CA CYS A 24 13.60 -2.41 9.52
C CYS A 24 12.34 -1.57 9.77
N CYS A 25 11.64 -1.15 8.71
CA CYS A 25 10.42 -0.35 8.85
C CYS A 25 9.24 -1.11 9.46
N LEU A 26 9.31 -2.45 9.56
CA LEU A 26 8.27 -3.24 10.22
C LEU A 26 8.57 -3.49 11.70
N CYS A 27 9.80 -3.93 12.04
CA CYS A 27 10.11 -4.40 13.39
C CYS A 27 11.18 -3.60 14.13
N GLY A 28 11.81 -2.63 13.47
CA GLY A 28 12.85 -1.78 14.05
C GLY A 28 14.23 -2.39 14.24
N SER A 29 14.43 -3.67 13.89
CA SER A 29 15.75 -4.30 13.93
C SER A 29 16.72 -3.59 12.96
N PRO A 30 17.94 -3.26 13.40
CA PRO A 30 18.99 -2.70 12.53
C PRO A 30 19.75 -3.77 11.74
N ASP A 31 19.47 -5.05 11.97
CA ASP A 31 20.26 -6.16 11.46
C ASP A 31 19.79 -6.63 10.08
N ASP A 32 20.73 -7.09 9.26
CA ASP A 32 20.49 -7.74 7.96
C ASP A 32 19.51 -6.96 7.06
N LEU A 33 19.75 -5.66 6.92
CA LEU A 33 18.86 -4.77 6.18
C LEU A 33 18.93 -5.03 4.67
N THR A 34 17.83 -5.52 4.13
CA THR A 34 17.57 -5.78 2.72
C THR A 34 16.66 -4.72 2.11
N GLY A 35 16.66 -4.61 0.78
CA GLY A 35 15.74 -3.76 0.05
C GLY A 35 14.43 -4.49 -0.24
N GLU A 36 13.32 -3.74 -0.28
CA GLU A 36 12.01 -4.28 -0.63
C GLU A 36 11.49 -3.70 -1.94
N HIS A 37 10.78 -4.51 -2.73
CA HIS A 37 10.18 -4.04 -3.97
C HIS A 37 8.82 -3.36 -3.72
N LYS A 38 8.56 -2.26 -4.43
CA LYS A 38 7.28 -1.53 -4.46
C LYS A 38 6.16 -2.29 -5.17
N ILE A 39 6.55 -3.13 -6.13
CA ILE A 39 5.68 -4.02 -6.89
C ILE A 39 6.30 -5.40 -6.79
N LYS A 40 5.50 -6.44 -6.54
CA LYS A 40 6.06 -7.78 -6.29
C LYS A 40 6.85 -8.27 -7.50
N ALA A 41 8.12 -8.65 -7.31
CA ALA A 41 9.00 -9.03 -8.42
C ALA A 41 8.50 -10.22 -9.24
N SER A 42 7.70 -11.14 -8.66
CA SER A 42 7.08 -12.23 -9.41
C SER A 42 5.98 -11.72 -10.35
N ALA A 43 5.12 -10.81 -9.88
CA ALA A 43 4.16 -10.13 -10.74
C ALA A 43 4.88 -9.35 -11.84
N ILE A 44 6.04 -8.74 -11.53
CA ILE A 44 6.84 -8.07 -12.55
C ILE A 44 7.39 -9.05 -13.63
N ARG A 45 7.68 -10.29 -13.28
CA ARG A 45 8.20 -11.26 -14.27
C ARG A 45 7.09 -11.96 -15.06
N GLU A 46 5.96 -12.19 -14.42
CA GLU A 46 4.81 -12.88 -15.03
C GLU A 46 4.08 -11.95 -15.99
N LEU A 47 3.90 -10.69 -15.60
CA LEU A 47 3.14 -9.74 -16.38
C LEU A 47 3.97 -9.00 -17.42
N PHE A 48 5.32 -8.96 -17.38
CA PHE A 48 6.07 -8.02 -18.22
C PHE A 48 7.21 -8.66 -19.05
N SER A 49 7.10 -8.59 -20.38
CA SER A 49 8.09 -9.02 -21.38
C SER A 49 8.81 -7.85 -22.08
N GLY A 50 8.42 -6.59 -21.78
CA GLY A 50 8.92 -5.36 -22.43
C GLY A 50 9.16 -4.15 -21.50
N PRO A 51 9.41 -2.95 -22.04
CA PRO A 51 9.61 -1.73 -21.25
C PRO A 51 8.36 -1.35 -20.45
N MET A 52 8.54 -0.97 -19.18
CA MET A 52 7.45 -0.74 -18.23
C MET A 52 7.24 0.74 -17.97
N VAL A 53 6.00 1.20 -17.82
CA VAL A 53 5.73 2.57 -17.36
C VAL A 53 5.73 2.62 -15.83
N ILE A 54 6.62 3.41 -15.23
CA ILE A 54 6.69 3.70 -13.79
C ILE A 54 6.38 5.17 -13.56
N GLY A 55 5.37 5.47 -12.75
CA GLY A 55 5.15 6.82 -12.24
C GLY A 55 4.20 6.80 -11.07
N ALA A 56 4.26 7.86 -10.25
CA ALA A 56 3.06 8.31 -9.56
C ALA A 56 2.16 8.91 -10.66
N PHE A 57 0.94 8.43 -10.82
CA PHE A 57 0.00 9.01 -11.78
C PHE A 57 -0.88 10.04 -11.07
N ASP A 58 -0.20 11.04 -10.51
CA ASP A 58 -0.75 12.24 -9.86
C ASP A 58 -1.16 13.32 -10.87
N GLY A 59 -0.87 13.12 -12.17
CA GLY A 59 -1.10 14.09 -13.24
C GLY A 59 0.05 15.08 -13.45
N GLU A 60 1.07 15.08 -12.58
CA GLU A 60 2.20 16.00 -12.61
C GLU A 60 3.52 15.29 -12.94
N SER A 61 3.68 14.07 -12.42
CA SER A 61 4.88 13.25 -12.57
C SER A 61 4.96 12.64 -13.96
N ARG A 62 6.03 12.94 -14.71
CA ARG A 62 6.28 12.31 -16.01
C ARG A 62 6.47 10.80 -15.83
N PRO A 63 5.70 9.97 -16.56
CA PRO A 63 5.90 8.53 -16.54
C PRO A 63 7.32 8.20 -17.00
N ARG A 64 8.02 7.36 -16.23
CA ARG A 64 9.37 6.89 -16.53
C ARG A 64 9.32 5.47 -17.05
N PHE A 65 9.98 5.19 -18.17
CA PHE A 65 10.10 3.82 -18.61
C PHE A 65 11.17 3.07 -17.80
N ALA A 66 10.81 2.00 -17.10
CA ALA A 66 11.77 1.02 -16.64
C ALA A 66 12.15 0.09 -17.79
N GLN A 67 13.46 -0.03 -18.00
CA GLN A 67 14.03 -0.91 -19.02
C GLN A 67 14.06 -2.38 -18.58
N SER A 68 13.84 -2.68 -17.29
CA SER A 68 13.76 -4.07 -16.82
C SER A 68 13.09 -4.18 -15.45
N ALA A 69 12.64 -5.40 -15.13
CA ALA A 69 12.13 -5.81 -13.82
C ALA A 69 13.10 -5.59 -12.65
N LYS A 70 14.40 -5.38 -12.93
CA LYS A 70 15.45 -5.16 -11.91
C LYS A 70 15.71 -3.68 -11.62
N SER A 71 14.89 -2.77 -12.18
CA SER A 71 15.09 -1.33 -11.98
C SER A 71 15.04 -0.95 -10.51
N LYS A 72 16.00 -0.11 -10.08
CA LYS A 72 16.00 0.50 -8.73
C LYS A 72 14.75 1.34 -8.47
N ALA A 73 14.07 1.81 -9.52
CA ALA A 73 12.81 2.54 -9.39
C ALA A 73 11.69 1.70 -8.74
N PHE A 74 11.78 0.36 -8.82
CA PHE A 74 10.86 -0.57 -8.15
C PHE A 74 11.26 -0.88 -6.71
N HIS A 75 12.26 -0.25 -6.13
CA HIS A 75 12.68 -0.53 -4.75
C HIS A 75 12.30 0.62 -3.82
N PHE A 76 11.86 0.29 -2.62
CA PHE A 76 11.77 1.24 -1.53
C PHE A 76 13.17 1.66 -1.06
N ARG A 77 13.29 2.93 -0.66
CA ARG A 77 14.40 3.43 0.18
C ARG A 77 14.32 2.84 1.57
N ALA A 78 13.10 2.63 2.08
CA ALA A 78 12.85 1.92 3.32
C ALA A 78 13.46 0.50 3.25
N ARG A 79 13.97 0.03 4.39
CA ARG A 79 14.67 -1.25 4.50
C ARG A 79 13.86 -2.23 5.34
N LEU A 80 14.03 -3.52 5.06
CA LEU A 80 13.50 -4.61 5.87
C LEU A 80 14.64 -5.49 6.36
N CYS A 81 14.63 -5.93 7.62
CA CYS A 81 15.57 -6.97 8.04
C CYS A 81 15.24 -8.29 7.31
N GLY A 82 16.23 -9.15 7.10
CA GLY A 82 16.05 -10.41 6.37
C GLY A 82 14.97 -11.30 6.97
N THR A 83 14.81 -11.33 8.29
CA THR A 83 13.72 -12.08 8.96
C THR A 83 12.33 -11.59 8.57
N CYS A 84 12.13 -10.26 8.56
CA CYS A 84 10.87 -9.66 8.14
C CYS A 84 10.65 -9.87 6.64
N ASN A 85 11.67 -9.64 5.82
CA ASN A 85 11.58 -9.77 4.37
C ASN A 85 11.52 -11.22 3.85
N SER A 86 11.60 -12.21 4.74
CA SER A 86 11.48 -13.62 4.41
C SER A 86 10.40 -14.27 5.28
N SER A 87 10.80 -14.91 6.38
CA SER A 87 9.94 -15.75 7.20
C SER A 87 8.63 -15.08 7.62
N ARG A 88 8.65 -13.82 8.06
CA ARG A 88 7.45 -13.17 8.63
C ARG A 88 6.43 -12.71 7.58
N THR A 89 6.87 -12.33 6.38
CA THR A 89 5.95 -11.86 5.34
C THR A 89 5.77 -12.83 4.19
N SER A 90 6.55 -13.93 4.11
CA SER A 90 6.51 -14.88 3.00
C SER A 90 5.12 -15.45 2.74
N ALA A 91 4.37 -15.82 3.79
CA ALA A 91 3.00 -16.31 3.65
C ALA A 91 2.06 -15.25 3.06
N ALA A 92 2.17 -14.00 3.51
CA ALA A 92 1.42 -12.87 2.98
C ALA A 92 1.77 -12.58 1.52
N ASP A 93 3.07 -12.59 1.19
CA ASP A 93 3.54 -12.39 -0.17
C ASP A 93 2.98 -13.49 -1.09
N LEU A 94 3.07 -14.77 -0.70
CA LEU A 94 2.54 -15.89 -1.48
C LEU A 94 1.02 -15.78 -1.68
N GLU A 95 0.29 -15.46 -0.62
CA GLU A 95 -1.17 -15.33 -0.67
C GLU A 95 -1.61 -14.23 -1.63
N PHE A 96 -0.93 -13.08 -1.62
CA PHE A 96 -1.23 -12.02 -2.58
C PHE A 96 -1.01 -12.44 -4.02
N THR A 97 0.01 -13.28 -4.32
CA THR A 97 0.18 -13.79 -5.69
C THR A 97 -0.98 -14.66 -6.14
N GLU A 98 -1.47 -15.53 -5.27
CA GLU A 98 -2.64 -16.36 -5.61
C GLU A 98 -3.90 -15.50 -5.77
N PHE A 99 -4.15 -14.58 -4.83
CA PHE A 99 -5.28 -13.66 -4.90
C PHE A 99 -5.25 -12.79 -6.15
N ASP A 100 -4.10 -12.21 -6.48
CA ASP A 100 -3.93 -11.34 -7.65
C ASP A 100 -4.21 -12.09 -8.95
N LYS A 101 -3.73 -13.34 -9.06
CA LYS A 101 -4.03 -14.19 -10.20
C LYS A 101 -5.54 -14.40 -10.36
N LEU A 102 -6.22 -14.82 -9.31
CA LEU A 102 -7.67 -15.06 -9.34
C LEU A 102 -8.44 -13.77 -9.69
N ALA A 103 -8.06 -12.63 -9.09
CA ALA A 103 -8.72 -11.35 -9.33
C ALA A 103 -8.55 -10.88 -10.79
N ARG A 104 -7.37 -11.07 -11.37
CA ARG A 104 -7.11 -10.78 -12.80
C ARG A 104 -7.93 -11.70 -13.70
N GLU A 105 -7.99 -13.01 -13.42
CA GLU A 105 -8.80 -13.97 -14.19
C GLU A 105 -10.29 -13.60 -14.18
N ARG A 106 -10.85 -13.18 -13.03
CA ARG A 106 -12.23 -12.65 -12.95
C ARG A 106 -12.41 -11.41 -13.82
N MET A 107 -11.47 -10.46 -13.73
CA MET A 107 -11.55 -9.23 -14.51
C MET A 107 -11.39 -9.48 -16.02
N GLU A 108 -10.60 -10.47 -16.43
CA GLU A 108 -10.49 -10.93 -17.82
C GLU A 108 -11.78 -11.57 -18.34
N ALA A 109 -12.49 -12.31 -17.48
CA ALA A 109 -13.81 -12.84 -17.78
C ALA A 109 -14.94 -11.79 -17.75
N GLY A 110 -14.63 -10.51 -17.51
CA GLY A 110 -15.61 -9.43 -17.40
C GLY A 110 -16.43 -9.46 -16.10
N LEU A 111 -15.96 -10.18 -15.09
CA LEU A 111 -16.56 -10.24 -13.75
C LEU A 111 -15.95 -9.19 -12.83
N ASP A 112 -16.64 -8.91 -11.72
CA ASP A 112 -16.10 -8.07 -10.64
C ASP A 112 -14.89 -8.79 -10.01
N PRO A 113 -13.67 -8.19 -9.99
CA PRO A 113 -12.52 -8.78 -9.28
C PRO A 113 -12.80 -9.01 -7.78
N GLY A 114 -13.73 -8.25 -7.18
CA GLY A 114 -14.20 -8.41 -5.81
C GLY A 114 -14.82 -9.77 -5.52
N ASP A 115 -15.30 -10.47 -6.56
CA ASP A 115 -15.95 -11.76 -6.40
C ASP A 115 -15.00 -12.88 -5.95
N VAL A 116 -13.67 -12.66 -6.00
CA VAL A 116 -12.70 -13.58 -5.39
C VAL A 116 -12.97 -13.75 -3.88
N PHE A 117 -13.46 -12.72 -3.19
CA PHE A 117 -13.83 -12.82 -1.78
C PHE A 117 -15.04 -13.73 -1.50
N LYS A 118 -15.77 -14.17 -2.53
CA LYS A 118 -16.85 -15.17 -2.39
C LYS A 118 -16.30 -16.59 -2.30
N GLU A 119 -15.03 -16.82 -2.60
CA GLU A 119 -14.41 -18.14 -2.49
C GLU A 119 -14.24 -18.54 -1.00
N PRO A 120 -14.52 -19.80 -0.61
CA PRO A 120 -14.41 -20.23 0.79
C PRO A 120 -13.03 -19.98 1.41
N ARG A 121 -11.97 -19.95 0.60
CA ARG A 121 -10.60 -19.63 1.00
C ARG A 121 -10.48 -18.28 1.72
N TYR A 122 -11.25 -17.28 1.30
CA TYR A 122 -11.18 -15.91 1.81
C TYR A 122 -12.27 -15.60 2.83
N THR A 123 -12.70 -16.61 3.59
CA THR A 123 -13.57 -16.43 4.76
C THR A 123 -12.93 -15.41 5.71
N VAL A 124 -13.71 -14.40 6.11
CA VAL A 124 -13.24 -13.30 6.98
C VAL A 124 -12.63 -13.86 8.27
N GLY A 125 -11.40 -13.42 8.58
CA GLY A 125 -10.64 -13.87 9.74
C GLY A 125 -9.88 -15.19 9.55
N GLY A 126 -10.11 -15.91 8.43
CA GLY A 126 -9.31 -17.07 8.06
C GLY A 126 -7.88 -16.68 7.69
N GLU A 127 -6.94 -17.61 7.81
CA GLU A 127 -5.51 -17.34 7.57
C GLU A 127 -5.20 -16.79 6.15
N PRO A 128 -5.75 -17.34 5.04
CA PRO A 128 -5.56 -16.75 3.71
C PRO A 128 -6.11 -15.33 3.61
N TYR A 129 -7.29 -15.08 4.19
CA TYR A 129 -7.86 -13.74 4.28
C TYR A 129 -6.90 -12.79 5.02
N LEU A 130 -6.45 -13.15 6.22
CA LEU A 130 -5.53 -12.30 6.98
C LEU A 130 -4.21 -12.07 6.24
N ASN A 131 -3.62 -13.12 5.66
CA ASN A 131 -2.36 -13.02 4.92
C ASN A 131 -2.45 -12.08 3.71
N LEU A 132 -3.58 -12.06 3.01
CA LEU A 132 -3.82 -11.06 1.96
C LEU A 132 -3.74 -9.63 2.51
N PHE A 133 -4.42 -9.33 3.62
CA PHE A 133 -4.38 -7.97 4.20
C PHE A 133 -3.03 -7.65 4.84
N ARG A 134 -2.29 -8.65 5.35
CA ARG A 134 -0.92 -8.48 5.83
C ARG A 134 0.03 -8.03 4.73
N TYR A 135 -0.17 -8.50 3.50
CA TYR A 135 0.58 -8.03 2.34
C TYR A 135 0.36 -6.52 2.13
N PHE A 136 -0.90 -6.08 2.10
CA PHE A 136 -1.19 -4.64 1.94
C PHE A 136 -0.70 -3.81 3.13
N ALA A 137 -0.77 -4.32 4.36
CA ALA A 137 -0.21 -3.67 5.53
C ALA A 137 1.33 -3.50 5.43
N LYS A 138 2.03 -4.53 4.96
CA LYS A 138 3.48 -4.49 4.66
C LYS A 138 3.79 -3.41 3.64
N VAL A 139 3.08 -3.40 2.50
CA VAL A 139 3.31 -2.40 1.43
C VAL A 139 3.04 -1.00 1.96
N LEU A 140 1.94 -0.79 2.70
CA LEU A 140 1.60 0.52 3.25
C LEU A 140 2.64 1.00 4.28
N ALA A 141 3.13 0.12 5.15
CA ALA A 141 4.20 0.45 6.09
C ALA A 141 5.50 0.85 5.36
N CYS A 142 5.84 0.19 4.26
CA CYS A 142 6.95 0.59 3.40
C CYS A 142 6.73 1.96 2.74
N GLN A 143 5.51 2.29 2.30
CA GLN A 143 5.17 3.60 1.75
C GLN A 143 5.25 4.70 2.81
N ILE A 144 4.76 4.45 4.03
CA ILE A 144 4.89 5.39 5.16
C ILE A 144 6.37 5.64 5.47
N ALA A 145 7.17 4.58 5.54
CA ALA A 145 8.60 4.67 5.78
C ALA A 145 9.38 5.35 4.65
N GLN A 146 8.95 5.18 3.40
CA GLN A 146 9.52 5.86 2.23
C GLN A 146 9.41 7.38 2.36
N GLU A 147 8.34 7.85 3.00
CA GLU A 147 8.07 9.27 3.28
C GLU A 147 8.50 9.70 4.69
N ASP A 148 9.44 8.95 5.29
CA ASP A 148 10.01 9.25 6.63
C ASP A 148 8.94 9.32 7.75
N GLY A 149 7.80 8.65 7.55
CA GLY A 149 6.76 8.51 8.56
C GLY A 149 7.07 7.45 9.62
N PRO A 150 6.33 7.46 10.74
CA PRO A 150 6.56 6.56 11.85
C PRO A 150 6.15 5.12 11.54
N ARG A 151 6.64 4.16 12.34
CA ARG A 151 6.07 2.82 12.41
C ARG A 151 4.75 2.89 13.16
N ILE A 152 3.65 2.64 12.47
CA ILE A 152 2.32 2.56 13.07
C ILE A 152 2.13 1.15 13.62
N LEU A 153 2.25 0.98 14.94
CA LEU A 153 2.45 -0.36 15.53
C LEU A 153 1.36 -1.36 15.17
N PRO A 154 0.05 -1.04 15.23
CA PRO A 154 -0.94 -2.05 14.88
C PRO A 154 -0.90 -2.45 13.41
N VAL A 155 -0.38 -1.60 12.51
CA VAL A 155 -0.16 -1.93 11.10
C VAL A 155 1.06 -2.82 10.94
N THR A 156 2.18 -2.45 11.54
CA THR A 156 3.43 -3.21 11.37
C THR A 156 3.38 -4.55 12.10
N GLU A 157 2.74 -4.62 13.27
CA GLU A 157 2.50 -5.86 14.02
C GLU A 157 1.56 -6.80 13.26
N PHE A 158 0.48 -6.28 12.68
CA PHE A 158 -0.39 -7.06 11.81
C PHE A 158 0.39 -7.61 10.61
N ALA A 159 1.14 -6.74 9.90
CA ALA A 159 1.92 -7.11 8.71
C ALA A 159 2.91 -8.26 8.95
N ILE A 160 3.47 -8.37 10.16
CA ILE A 160 4.43 -9.43 10.53
C ILE A 160 3.80 -10.59 11.33
N GLY A 161 2.47 -10.65 11.42
CA GLY A 161 1.74 -11.74 12.08
C GLY A 161 1.78 -11.75 13.61
N LYS A 162 2.12 -10.62 14.25
CA LYS A 162 2.01 -10.48 15.72
C LYS A 162 0.59 -10.18 16.19
N SER A 163 -0.28 -9.79 15.28
CA SER A 163 -1.69 -9.50 15.53
C SER A 163 -2.55 -10.08 14.40
N ASP A 164 -3.78 -10.47 14.75
CA ASP A 164 -4.84 -10.84 13.80
C ASP A 164 -5.85 -9.71 13.60
N PHE A 165 -5.70 -8.58 14.30
CA PHE A 165 -6.51 -7.39 14.05
C PHE A 165 -6.11 -6.78 12.71
N ASN A 166 -6.99 -6.87 11.71
CA ASN A 166 -6.80 -6.26 10.41
C ASN A 166 -7.18 -4.76 10.43
N PRO A 167 -6.22 -3.83 10.28
CA PRO A 167 -6.51 -2.39 10.19
C PRO A 167 -6.74 -1.92 8.75
N VAL A 168 -6.56 -2.79 7.75
CA VAL A 168 -6.49 -2.42 6.33
C VAL A 168 -7.85 -2.58 5.66
N LEU A 169 -8.27 -1.53 4.96
CA LEU A 169 -9.38 -1.55 4.00
C LEU A 169 -8.82 -1.78 2.60
N LEU A 170 -9.55 -2.53 1.77
CA LEU A 170 -9.18 -2.82 0.39
C LEU A 170 -10.37 -2.59 -0.53
N ALA A 171 -10.12 -1.88 -1.63
CA ALA A 171 -10.99 -1.74 -2.77
C ALA A 171 -10.24 -2.15 -4.05
N MET A 172 -10.98 -2.66 -5.03
CA MET A 172 -10.44 -3.09 -6.31
C MET A 172 -11.29 -2.50 -7.44
N ASP A 173 -10.64 -1.98 -8.46
CA ASP A 173 -11.30 -1.44 -9.64
C ASP A 173 -10.42 -1.56 -10.89
N LEU A 174 -10.99 -1.18 -12.03
CA LEU A 174 -10.26 -0.97 -13.27
C LEU A 174 -9.45 0.32 -13.15
N ASP A 175 -8.14 0.27 -13.42
CA ASP A 175 -7.31 1.46 -13.34
C ASP A 175 -7.68 2.46 -14.46
N PRO A 176 -8.16 3.68 -14.14
CA PRO A 176 -8.40 4.70 -15.13
C PRO A 176 -7.12 5.11 -15.89
N ALA A 177 -5.95 5.04 -15.24
CA ALA A 177 -4.68 5.31 -15.90
C ALA A 177 -4.40 4.25 -16.98
N PHE A 178 -4.67 2.97 -16.69
CA PHE A 178 -4.55 1.91 -17.69
C PHE A 178 -5.38 2.22 -18.94
N LEU A 179 -6.64 2.66 -18.79
CA LEU A 179 -7.49 3.04 -19.91
C LEU A 179 -6.92 4.19 -20.75
N ALA A 180 -6.39 5.21 -20.09
CA ALA A 180 -5.78 6.35 -20.77
C ALA A 180 -4.50 5.93 -21.55
N PHE A 181 -3.67 5.08 -20.96
CA PHE A 181 -2.41 4.65 -21.60
C PHE A 181 -2.60 3.57 -22.67
N SER A 182 -3.55 2.65 -22.50
CA SER A 182 -3.81 1.60 -23.50
C SER A 182 -4.27 2.17 -24.84
N GLN A 183 -4.96 3.32 -24.82
CA GLN A 183 -5.37 4.03 -26.04
C GLN A 183 -4.19 4.67 -26.79
N VAL A 184 -3.12 5.03 -26.08
CA VAL A 184 -1.96 5.76 -26.63
C VAL A 184 -0.81 4.83 -27.02
N LEU A 185 -0.56 3.78 -26.25
CA LEU A 185 0.65 2.93 -26.36
C LEU A 185 0.36 1.50 -26.86
N GLY A 186 -0.90 1.13 -27.07
CA GLY A 186 -1.31 -0.25 -27.39
C GLY A 186 -1.44 -1.13 -26.13
N SER A 187 -1.68 -2.43 -26.32
CA SER A 187 -1.85 -3.44 -25.24
C SER A 187 -0.54 -3.73 -24.51
N GLN A 188 0.07 -2.72 -23.92
CA GLN A 188 1.25 -2.89 -23.09
C GLN A 188 0.86 -3.35 -21.70
N GLU A 189 1.71 -4.22 -21.18
CA GLU A 189 1.63 -4.71 -19.83
C GLU A 189 1.93 -3.53 -18.87
N PHE A 190 0.94 -3.11 -18.07
CA PHE A 190 1.01 -1.95 -17.17
C PHE A 190 1.23 -2.34 -15.69
N ALA A 191 2.10 -1.62 -14.98
CA ALA A 191 2.26 -1.75 -13.54
C ALA A 191 2.54 -0.39 -12.91
N ALA A 192 1.84 -0.04 -11.84
CA ALA A 192 1.98 1.26 -11.19
C ALA A 192 1.87 1.16 -9.67
N HIS A 193 2.36 2.19 -8.97
CA HIS A 193 2.05 2.40 -7.56
C HIS A 193 1.71 3.87 -7.32
N GLY A 194 0.72 4.16 -6.50
CA GLY A 194 0.28 5.53 -6.19
C GLY A 194 1.19 6.29 -5.23
N GLY A 195 2.11 5.58 -4.55
CA GLY A 195 2.87 6.18 -3.45
C GLY A 195 2.00 6.33 -2.21
N LEU A 196 2.44 7.11 -1.23
CA LEU A 196 1.63 7.39 -0.04
C LEU A 196 0.73 8.62 -0.30
N ALA A 197 -0.56 8.45 -0.10
CA ALA A 197 -1.54 9.52 -0.11
C ALA A 197 -2.35 9.50 1.19
N MET A 198 -3.13 10.56 1.41
CA MET A 198 -3.86 10.74 2.66
C MET A 198 -5.08 11.64 2.53
N GLN A 199 -5.89 11.61 3.58
CA GLN A 199 -7.04 12.49 3.70
C GLN A 199 -7.10 13.09 5.11
N LEU A 200 -7.48 14.36 5.17
CA LEU A 200 -7.74 15.07 6.42
C LEU A 200 -9.22 14.98 6.77
N SER A 201 -9.51 14.85 8.06
CA SER A 201 -10.87 15.03 8.58
C SER A 201 -11.33 16.46 8.36
N ARG A 202 -12.48 16.65 7.71
CA ARG A 202 -13.07 17.99 7.52
C ARG A 202 -13.44 18.66 8.84
N LEU A 203 -13.73 17.87 9.88
CA LEU A 203 -14.14 18.39 11.18
C LEU A 203 -12.96 18.86 12.03
N THR A 204 -11.85 18.11 12.01
CA THR A 204 -10.73 18.35 12.93
C THR A 204 -9.47 18.86 12.24
N GLY A 205 -9.39 18.78 10.91
CA GLY A 205 -8.18 19.07 10.14
C GLY A 205 -7.04 18.07 10.34
N LEU A 206 -7.26 17.00 11.13
CA LEU A 206 -6.26 15.99 11.43
C LEU A 206 -6.21 14.93 10.33
N VAL A 207 -5.03 14.31 10.14
CA VAL A 207 -4.89 13.12 9.30
C VAL A 207 -5.81 12.02 9.84
N HIS A 208 -6.72 11.55 9.00
CA HIS A 208 -7.69 10.51 9.36
C HIS A 208 -7.59 9.25 8.49
N CYS A 209 -6.83 9.30 7.40
CA CYS A 209 -6.66 8.16 6.50
C CYS A 209 -5.31 8.28 5.80
N LEU A 210 -4.58 7.17 5.76
CA LEU A 210 -3.41 6.97 4.90
C LEU A 210 -3.74 5.85 3.92
N PHE A 211 -3.45 6.06 2.64
CA PHE A 211 -3.77 5.10 1.61
C PHE A 211 -2.70 5.08 0.51
N SER A 212 -2.72 4.01 -0.27
CA SER A 212 -1.88 3.84 -1.43
C SER A 212 -2.62 3.04 -2.49
N THR A 213 -2.06 3.02 -3.69
CA THR A 213 -2.55 2.18 -4.78
C THR A 213 -1.44 1.31 -5.36
N LEU A 214 -1.82 0.15 -5.85
CA LEU A 214 -0.97 -0.78 -6.58
C LEU A 214 -1.75 -1.24 -7.81
N THR A 215 -1.16 -1.15 -9.00
CA THR A 215 -1.81 -1.60 -10.24
C THR A 215 -1.00 -2.71 -10.88
N HIS A 216 -1.69 -3.81 -11.22
CA HIS A 216 -1.18 -4.95 -11.95
C HIS A 216 -2.04 -5.19 -13.21
N GLY A 217 -1.48 -4.91 -14.38
CA GLY A 217 -2.22 -4.89 -15.63
C GLY A 217 -3.32 -3.83 -15.59
N LYS A 218 -4.57 -4.25 -15.77
CA LYS A 218 -5.76 -3.38 -15.69
C LYS A 218 -6.35 -3.28 -14.28
N LEU A 219 -5.95 -4.17 -13.36
CA LEU A 219 -6.51 -4.25 -12.02
C LEU A 219 -5.74 -3.32 -11.07
N ARG A 220 -6.46 -2.41 -10.41
CA ARG A 220 -5.93 -1.54 -9.37
C ARG A 220 -6.48 -1.92 -8.00
N TYR A 221 -5.56 -2.06 -7.06
CA TYR A 221 -5.82 -2.16 -5.64
C TYR A 221 -5.71 -0.77 -5.01
N THR A 222 -6.71 -0.37 -4.25
CA THR A 222 -6.65 0.80 -3.36
C THR A 222 -6.75 0.29 -1.94
N PHE A 223 -5.74 0.54 -1.12
CA PHE A 223 -5.69 0.06 0.25
C PHE A 223 -5.36 1.17 1.22
N SER A 224 -6.02 1.17 2.37
CA SER A 224 -5.95 2.25 3.34
C SER A 224 -6.02 1.77 4.78
N ILE A 225 -5.61 2.66 5.69
CA ILE A 225 -5.90 2.59 7.11
C ILE A 225 -6.61 3.87 7.51
N GLU A 226 -7.64 3.75 8.32
CA GLU A 226 -8.40 4.88 8.85
C GLU A 226 -8.13 5.07 10.33
N PHE A 227 -8.06 6.32 10.76
CA PHE A 227 -7.76 6.73 12.12
C PHE A 227 -8.96 7.42 12.75
N ASP A 228 -9.16 7.16 14.04
CA ASP A 228 -9.99 8.03 14.84
C ASP A 228 -9.25 9.35 15.17
N PHE A 229 -9.98 10.30 15.74
CA PHE A 229 -9.41 11.61 16.09
C PHE A 229 -8.25 11.53 17.10
N ARG A 230 -8.19 10.48 17.94
CA ARG A 230 -7.14 10.31 18.95
C ARG A 230 -5.83 9.91 18.29
N VAL A 231 -5.90 9.01 17.32
CA VAL A 231 -4.72 8.60 16.54
C VAL A 231 -4.22 9.77 15.69
N GLY A 232 -5.12 10.52 15.04
CA GLY A 232 -4.74 11.73 14.30
C GLY A 232 -4.08 12.80 15.19
N LEU A 233 -4.60 13.02 16.40
CA LEU A 233 -4.01 13.96 17.37
C LEU A 233 -2.66 13.46 17.89
N ALA A 234 -2.52 12.16 18.14
CA ALA A 234 -1.26 11.55 18.53
C ALA A 234 -0.20 11.71 17.42
N LEU A 235 -0.57 11.50 16.15
CA LEU A 235 0.34 11.72 15.03
C LEU A 235 0.81 13.18 14.95
N GLN A 236 -0.11 14.14 15.09
CA GLN A 236 0.23 15.56 15.13
C GLN A 236 1.19 15.90 16.28
N ARG A 237 1.02 15.28 17.45
CA ARG A 237 1.80 15.61 18.65
C ARG A 237 3.16 14.93 18.68
N PHE A 238 3.23 13.66 18.28
CA PHE A 238 4.43 12.83 18.44
C PHE A 238 5.28 12.75 17.16
N ASP A 239 4.67 12.98 15.99
CA ASP A 239 5.35 13.03 14.69
C ASP A 239 4.94 14.29 13.90
N PRO A 240 5.17 15.51 14.47
CA PRO A 240 4.68 16.76 13.91
C PRO A 240 5.20 17.04 12.50
N VAL A 241 6.47 16.70 12.22
CA VAL A 241 7.09 16.89 10.89
C VAL A 241 6.38 16.06 9.84
N PHE A 242 6.10 14.78 10.14
CA PHE A 242 5.36 13.92 9.22
C PHE A 242 3.92 14.41 9.04
N HIS A 243 3.25 14.84 10.12
CA HIS A 243 1.92 15.43 10.04
C HIS A 243 1.88 16.71 9.19
N GLU A 244 2.86 17.60 9.32
CA GLU A 244 2.94 18.83 8.51
C GLU A 244 3.15 18.53 7.03
N ARG A 245 4.04 17.59 6.71
CA ARG A 245 4.21 17.09 5.33
C ARG A 245 2.91 16.51 4.79
N CYS A 246 2.19 15.79 5.64
CA CYS A 246 0.90 15.23 5.30
C CYS A 246 -0.12 16.32 4.92
N VAL A 247 -0.23 17.35 5.77
CA VAL A 247 -1.13 18.49 5.51
C VAL A 247 -0.72 19.27 4.26
N ALA A 248 0.58 19.45 4.02
CA ALA A 248 1.09 20.12 2.82
C ALA A 248 0.71 19.36 1.54
N ALA A 249 0.97 18.05 1.49
CA ALA A 249 0.63 17.20 0.36
C ALA A 249 -0.90 17.19 0.06
N HIS A 250 -1.73 17.21 1.11
CA HIS A 250 -3.17 17.32 0.92
C HIS A 250 -3.60 18.65 0.30
N ARG A 251 -2.99 19.77 0.72
CA ARG A 251 -3.30 21.09 0.15
C ARG A 251 -2.90 21.19 -1.32
N GLU A 252 -1.73 20.66 -1.67
CA GLU A 252 -1.26 20.60 -3.05
C GLU A 252 -2.24 19.79 -3.92
N ALA A 253 -2.65 18.61 -3.44
CA ALA A 253 -3.60 17.76 -4.16
C ALA A 253 -5.00 18.38 -4.32
N VAL A 254 -5.45 19.21 -3.37
CA VAL A 254 -6.71 19.95 -3.51
C VAL A 254 -6.56 21.10 -4.51
N ALA A 255 -5.48 21.87 -4.42
CA ALA A 255 -5.22 22.97 -5.34
C ALA A 255 -5.09 22.51 -6.80
N ALA A 256 -4.45 21.36 -7.04
CA ALA A 256 -4.34 20.76 -8.37
C ALA A 256 -5.72 20.39 -8.96
N LYS A 257 -6.67 19.95 -8.13
CA LYS A 257 -8.04 19.63 -8.57
C LYS A 257 -8.89 20.85 -8.91
N ASP A 258 -8.65 21.97 -8.24
CA ASP A 258 -9.38 23.22 -8.51
C ASP A 258 -8.83 23.96 -9.76
N SER A 259 -7.68 23.52 -10.27
CA SER A 259 -6.96 24.15 -11.39
C SER A 259 -7.17 23.47 -12.76
N GLY A 260 -7.88 22.34 -12.81
CA GLY A 260 -8.11 21.53 -14.02
C GLY A 260 -9.59 21.29 -14.28
#